data_AF-A0A920AHD0-F1
#
_entry.id   AF-A0A920AHD0-F1
#
_cell.length_a   1.000
_cell.length_b   1.000
_cell.length_c   1.000
_cell.angle_alpha   90.00
_cell.angle_beta   90.00
_cell.angle_gamma   90.00
#
_symmetry.space_group_name_H-M   'P 1'
#
loop_
_entity.id
_entity.type
_entity.pdbx_description
1 polymer ?
#
loop_
_entity_poly.entity_id
_entity_poly.type
_entity_poly.pdbx_seq_one_letter_code
_entity_poly.pdbx_strand_id
1 'polypeptide(L)'
;MPGPHHERVHGGDCAARGNMADYIASLRRLLDYDVKVVAPGHGELIPDCRGEVEKLVRHRLMREAKVARRWTPAPIARWFGGDGVRRRGPVMHEWAKLSLLAHLIKLEGEGER
;
A
#
# COMPACT_ATOMS: atom_id res chain seq x y z
N MET A 1 5.18 26.08 -37.24
CA MET A 1 4.93 26.29 -35.79
C MET A 1 4.29 25.04 -35.21
N PRO A 2 5.05 24.12 -34.59
CA PRO A 2 4.53 23.15 -33.64
C PRO A 2 4.86 23.60 -32.20
N GLY A 3 3.88 23.57 -31.31
CA GLY A 3 4.03 24.00 -29.91
C GLY A 3 4.88 23.04 -29.08
N PRO A 4 5.49 23.49 -27.96
CA PRO A 4 6.33 22.63 -27.15
C PRO A 4 5.47 21.69 -26.29
N HIS A 5 5.77 20.41 -26.40
CA HIS A 5 5.30 19.35 -25.52
C HIS A 5 5.73 19.66 -24.09
N HIS A 6 4.76 19.87 -23.19
CA HIS A 6 5.02 19.85 -21.75
C HIS A 6 5.17 18.39 -21.31
N GLU A 7 6.29 17.76 -21.67
CA GLU A 7 6.62 16.47 -21.09
C GLU A 7 7.16 16.74 -19.68
N ARG A 8 6.26 16.62 -18.70
CA ARG A 8 6.60 16.69 -17.28
C ARG A 8 7.58 15.57 -16.99
N VAL A 9 8.84 15.97 -16.84
CA VAL A 9 9.87 15.33 -16.02
C VAL A 9 9.23 14.51 -14.90
N HIS A 10 9.22 13.18 -15.06
CA HIS A 10 9.07 12.24 -13.96
C HIS A 10 10.31 12.35 -13.08
N GLY A 11 10.30 13.34 -12.19
CA GLY A 11 11.24 13.44 -11.09
C GLY A 11 10.95 12.37 -10.04
N GLY A 12 12.01 11.79 -9.50
CA GLY A 12 11.98 11.30 -8.12
C GLY A 12 12.26 9.81 -7.95
N ASP A 13 13.55 9.48 -7.92
CA ASP A 13 14.09 8.30 -7.23
C ASP A 13 13.47 8.10 -5.84
N CYS A 14 12.60 7.09 -5.68
CA CYS A 14 12.38 6.35 -4.42
C CYS A 14 11.48 5.09 -4.56
N ALA A 15 11.37 4.50 -5.76
CA ALA A 15 10.46 3.38 -6.03
C ALA A 15 10.87 2.01 -5.43
N ALA A 16 12.01 1.90 -4.75
CA ALA A 16 12.47 0.63 -4.19
C ALA A 16 11.62 0.09 -3.01
N ARG A 17 10.61 0.84 -2.54
CA ARG A 17 9.80 0.47 -1.35
C ARG A 17 8.33 0.17 -1.63
N GLY A 18 7.93 0.15 -2.91
CA GLY A 18 6.57 -0.20 -3.36
C GLY A 18 5.55 0.91 -3.10
N ASN A 19 4.73 1.21 -4.12
CA ASN A 19 3.64 2.18 -4.02
C ASN A 19 2.32 1.45 -3.71
N MET A 20 1.58 1.92 -2.70
CA MET A 20 0.30 1.32 -2.34
C MET A 20 -0.77 1.52 -3.42
N ALA A 21 -0.69 2.59 -4.21
CA ALA A 21 -1.58 2.84 -5.34
C ALA A 21 -1.44 1.74 -6.41
N ASP A 22 -0.19 1.46 -6.82
CA ASP A 22 0.12 0.43 -7.82
C ASP A 22 -0.28 -0.97 -7.33
N TYR A 23 -0.09 -1.24 -6.03
CA TYR A 23 -0.52 -2.49 -5.41
C TYR A 23 -2.05 -2.66 -5.43
N ILE A 24 -2.81 -1.63 -5.03
CA ILE A 24 -4.27 -1.67 -5.07
C ILE A 24 -4.79 -1.76 -6.51
N ALA A 25 -4.17 -1.05 -7.45
CA ALA A 25 -4.50 -1.14 -8.87
C ALA A 25 -4.29 -2.56 -9.40
N SER A 26 -3.16 -3.18 -9.05
CA SER A 26 -2.86 -4.57 -9.42
C SER A 26 -3.87 -5.56 -8.83
N LEU A 27 -4.29 -5.38 -7.58
CA LEU A 27 -5.34 -6.20 -6.98
C LEU A 27 -6.68 -6.04 -7.71
N ARG A 28 -7.05 -4.81 -8.07
CA ARG A 28 -8.31 -4.56 -8.79
C ARG A 28 -8.34 -5.22 -10.16
N ARG A 29 -7.20 -5.30 -10.86
CA ARG A 29 -7.11 -6.01 -12.14
C ARG A 29 -7.47 -7.49 -12.01
N LEU A 30 -7.25 -8.12 -10.86
CA LEU A 30 -7.66 -9.52 -10.63
C LEU A 30 -9.19 -9.70 -10.69
N LEU A 31 -9.96 -8.66 -10.40
CA LEU A 31 -11.42 -8.69 -10.44
C LEU A 31 -11.99 -8.68 -11.86
N ASP A 32 -11.16 -8.37 -12.86
CA ASP A 32 -11.53 -8.37 -14.27
C ASP A 32 -11.40 -9.76 -14.90
N TYR A 33 -10.74 -10.71 -14.22
CA TYR A 33 -10.63 -12.10 -14.66
C TYR A 33 -11.74 -12.95 -14.03
N ASP A 34 -12.25 -13.94 -14.77
CA ASP A 34 -13.17 -14.97 -14.24
C ASP A 34 -12.41 -16.05 -13.44
N VAL A 35 -11.68 -15.61 -12.42
CA VAL A 35 -10.92 -16.48 -11.52
C VAL A 35 -11.78 -16.76 -10.30
N LYS A 36 -12.13 -18.04 -10.10
CA LYS A 36 -12.87 -18.49 -8.91
C LYS A 36 -11.92 -18.81 -7.76
N VAL A 37 -10.88 -19.58 -8.05
CA VAL A 37 -9.92 -20.09 -7.06
C VAL A 37 -8.51 -19.56 -7.33
N VAL A 38 -7.81 -19.12 -6.29
CA VAL A 38 -6.42 -18.65 -6.37
C VAL A 38 -5.50 -19.60 -5.62
N ALA A 39 -4.39 -19.97 -6.24
CA ALA A 39 -3.29 -20.66 -5.59
C ALA A 39 -2.21 -19.63 -5.21
N PRO A 40 -2.11 -19.23 -3.92
CA PRO A 40 -1.08 -18.30 -3.48
C PRO A 40 0.31 -18.96 -3.48
N GLY A 41 1.36 -18.14 -3.51
CA GLY A 41 2.75 -18.63 -3.37
C GLY A 41 3.05 -19.27 -2.01
N HIS A 42 2.14 -19.12 -1.03
CA HIS A 42 2.19 -19.77 0.27
C HIS A 42 0.77 -20.01 0.82
N GLY A 43 0.58 -21.05 1.63
CA GLY A 43 -0.70 -21.34 2.29
C GLY A 43 -1.66 -22.15 1.42
N GLU A 44 -2.94 -22.11 1.77
CA GLU A 44 -3.98 -22.91 1.15
C GLU A 44 -4.61 -22.21 -0.07
N LEU A 45 -5.32 -23.00 -0.88
CA LEU A 45 -6.13 -22.49 -1.99
C LEU A 45 -7.22 -21.54 -1.45
N ILE A 46 -7.39 -20.41 -2.15
CA ILE A 46 -8.43 -19.42 -1.84
C ILE A 46 -9.61 -19.70 -2.77
N PRO A 47 -10.76 -20.19 -2.26
CA PRO A 47 -11.89 -20.61 -3.10
C PRO A 47 -12.74 -19.44 -3.62
N ASP A 48 -12.60 -18.25 -3.03
CA ASP A 48 -13.28 -17.02 -3.45
C ASP A 48 -12.23 -15.92 -3.70
N CYS A 49 -11.75 -15.88 -4.94
CA CYS A 49 -10.80 -14.86 -5.40
C CYS A 49 -11.33 -13.44 -5.17
N ARG A 50 -12.58 -13.18 -5.60
CA ARG A 50 -13.19 -11.86 -5.56
C ARG A 50 -13.32 -11.37 -4.12
N GLY A 51 -13.90 -12.19 -3.24
CA GLY A 51 -14.09 -11.83 -1.84
C GLY A 51 -12.78 -11.56 -1.12
N GLU A 52 -11.73 -12.36 -1.35
CA GLU A 52 -10.42 -12.11 -0.74
C GLU A 52 -9.74 -10.86 -1.28
N VAL A 53 -9.83 -10.59 -2.60
CA VAL A 53 -9.29 -9.35 -3.19
C VAL A 53 -10.00 -8.12 -2.62
N GLU A 54 -11.33 -8.10 -2.57
CA GLU A 54 -12.12 -6.99 -2.03
C GLU A 54 -11.81 -6.75 -0.54
N LYS A 55 -11.70 -7.83 0.23
CA LYS A 55 -11.31 -7.79 1.64
C LYS A 55 -9.90 -7.21 1.82
N LEU A 56 -8.93 -7.60 0.98
CA LEU A 56 -7.58 -7.05 1.00
C LEU A 56 -7.57 -5.55 0.67
N VAL A 57 -8.24 -5.13 -0.40
CA VAL A 57 -8.36 -3.72 -0.79
C VAL A 57 -8.96 -2.91 0.35
N ARG A 58 -10.08 -3.36 0.92
CA ARG A 58 -10.72 -2.71 2.07
C ARG A 58 -9.78 -2.61 3.26
N HIS A 59 -9.02 -3.66 3.58
CA HIS A 59 -8.04 -3.64 4.67
C HIS A 59 -6.98 -2.56 4.45
N ARG A 60 -6.48 -2.40 3.22
CA ARG A 60 -5.46 -1.39 2.88
C ARG A 60 -6.02 0.03 2.98
N LEU A 61 -7.24 0.27 2.52
CA LEU A 61 -7.88 1.58 2.65
C LEU A 61 -8.18 1.94 4.12
N MET A 62 -8.61 0.98 4.93
CA MET A 62 -8.79 1.22 6.38
C MET A 62 -7.46 1.55 7.08
N ARG A 63 -6.36 0.89 6.69
CA ARG A 63 -5.01 1.19 7.18
C ARG A 63 -4.58 2.59 6.78
N GLU A 64 -4.82 2.96 5.54
CA GLU A 64 -4.53 4.30 5.03
C GLU A 64 -5.29 5.37 5.80
N ALA A 65 -6.59 5.23 6.00
CA ALA A 65 -7.38 6.15 6.82
C ALA A 65 -6.86 6.25 8.27
N LYS A 66 -6.35 5.14 8.82
CA LYS A 66 -5.72 5.13 10.15
C LYS A 66 -4.41 5.93 10.17
N VAL A 67 -3.63 5.87 9.08
CA VAL A 67 -2.41 6.65 8.88
C VAL A 67 -2.75 8.12 8.63
N ALA A 68 -3.74 8.41 7.78
CA ALA A 68 -4.35 9.72 7.52
C ALA A 68 -4.60 10.48 8.83
N ARG A 69 -5.38 9.86 9.72
CA ARG A 69 -5.80 10.46 11.00
C ARG A 69 -4.70 10.64 12.03
N ARG A 70 -3.67 9.80 12.04
CA ARG A 70 -2.60 9.84 13.05
C ARG A 70 -1.40 10.69 12.62
N TRP A 71 -1.47 11.32 11.44
CA TRP A 71 -0.33 12.03 10.90
C TRP A 71 0.02 13.28 11.64
N THR A 72 1.29 13.30 11.99
CA THR A 72 2.00 14.42 12.54
C THR A 72 3.38 14.41 11.90
N PRO A 73 4.00 15.57 11.62
CA PRO A 73 5.41 15.66 11.31
C PRO A 73 6.23 15.27 12.55
N ALA A 74 6.35 13.97 12.80
CA ALA A 74 7.09 13.38 13.91
C ALA A 74 7.86 12.15 13.40
N PRO A 75 8.99 11.79 14.03
CA PRO A 75 9.78 10.63 13.62
C PRO A 75 8.92 9.36 13.55
N ILE A 76 9.13 8.58 12.48
CA ILE A 76 8.35 7.37 12.20
C ILE A 76 8.36 6.35 13.35
N ALA A 77 9.42 6.36 14.17
CA ALA A 77 9.56 5.54 15.37
C ALA A 77 8.39 5.74 16.37
N ARG A 78 7.84 6.96 16.47
CA ARG A 78 6.74 7.28 17.39
C ARG A 78 5.42 6.57 17.02
N TRP A 79 5.29 6.14 15.77
CA TRP A 79 4.10 5.47 15.25
C TRP A 79 4.04 3.97 15.56
N PHE A 80 5.21 3.37 15.78
CA PHE A 80 5.36 1.95 16.11
C PHE A 80 5.39 1.67 17.62
N GLY A 81 5.29 2.72 18.45
CA GLY A 81 5.30 2.62 19.92
C GLY A 81 4.07 1.97 20.58
N GLY A 82 3.08 1.52 19.80
CA GLY A 82 1.89 0.84 20.32
C GLY A 82 2.11 -0.66 20.60
N ASP A 83 1.46 -1.18 21.65
CA ASP A 83 1.59 -2.57 22.14
C ASP A 83 1.41 -3.66 21.07
N GLY A 84 0.61 -3.38 20.03
CA GLY A 84 0.36 -4.32 18.94
C GLY A 84 1.55 -4.55 18.00
N VAL A 85 2.46 -3.58 17.83
CA VAL A 85 3.69 -3.76 17.03
C VAL A 85 4.75 -4.46 17.85
N ARG A 86 4.91 -4.07 19.13
CA ARG A 86 5.86 -4.68 20.08
C ARG A 86 5.71 -6.20 20.20
N ARG A 87 4.47 -6.73 20.14
CA ARG A 87 4.19 -8.18 20.18
C ARG A 87 4.72 -9.01 18.99
N ARG A 88 5.06 -8.40 17.85
CA ARG A 88 5.39 -9.12 16.60
C ARG A 88 6.89 -9.33 16.33
N GLY A 89 7.77 -8.90 17.23
CA GLY A 89 9.23 -9.06 17.11
C GLY A 89 9.89 -8.11 16.09
N PRO A 90 11.23 -7.99 16.09
CA PRO A 90 11.95 -6.92 15.38
C PRO A 90 11.79 -6.95 13.85
N VAL A 91 11.79 -8.14 13.25
CA VAL A 91 11.65 -8.30 11.78
C VAL A 91 10.30 -7.76 11.30
N MET A 92 9.22 -8.01 12.04
CA MET A 92 7.90 -7.49 11.70
C MET A 92 7.78 -5.97 11.86
N HIS A 93 8.67 -5.34 12.65
CA HIS A 93 8.71 -3.88 12.75
C HIS A 93 9.27 -3.28 11.46
N GLU A 94 10.28 -3.90 10.86
CA GLU A 94 10.82 -3.45 9.57
C GLU A 94 9.78 -3.57 8.45
N TRP A 95 9.06 -4.69 8.36
CA TRP A 95 7.96 -4.84 7.41
C TRP A 95 6.82 -3.83 7.63
N ALA A 96 6.53 -3.51 8.91
CA ALA A 96 5.52 -2.51 9.23
C ALA A 96 5.95 -1.09 8.83
N LYS A 97 7.24 -0.74 8.97
CA LYS A 97 7.82 0.52 8.46
C LYS A 97 7.69 0.64 6.95
N LEU A 98 8.03 -0.43 6.23
CA LEU A 98 7.89 -0.48 4.77
C LEU A 98 6.44 -0.29 4.33
N SER A 99 5.50 -1.02 4.94
CA SER A 99 4.08 -0.87 4.64
C SER A 99 3.54 0.52 4.97
N LEU A 100 4.02 1.16 6.03
CA LEU A 100 3.62 2.53 6.37
C LEU A 100 4.12 3.52 5.31
N LEU A 101 5.38 3.40 4.89
CA LEU A 101 5.94 4.28 3.87
C LEU A 101 5.17 4.18 2.55
N ALA A 102 4.80 2.98 2.11
CA ALA A 102 4.01 2.78 0.90
C ALA A 102 2.66 3.53 0.94
N HIS A 103 2.01 3.60 2.11
CA HIS A 103 0.79 4.40 2.29
C HIS A 103 1.07 5.91 2.24
N LEU A 104 2.20 6.37 2.78
CA LEU A 104 2.56 7.79 2.75
C LEU A 104 2.88 8.26 1.32
N ILE A 105 3.60 7.45 0.56
CA ILE A 105 3.89 7.71 -0.87
C ILE A 105 2.59 7.87 -1.67
N LYS A 106 1.59 7.01 -1.42
CA LYS A 106 0.28 7.14 -2.07
C LYS A 106 -0.41 8.47 -1.71
N LEU A 107 -0.46 8.82 -0.41
CA LEU A 107 -1.12 10.05 0.05
C LEU A 107 -0.45 11.32 -0.49
N GLU A 108 0.89 11.33 -0.56
CA GLU A 108 1.66 12.42 -1.16
C GLU A 108 1.36 12.54 -2.68
N GLY A 109 1.31 11.42 -3.39
CA GLY A 109 0.93 11.41 -4.81
C GLY A 109 -0.50 11.86 -5.11
N GLU A 110 -1.41 11.72 -4.14
CA GLU A 110 -2.81 12.17 -4.24
C GLU A 110 -3.00 13.64 -3.79
N GLY A 111 -1.97 14.29 -3.26
CA GLY A 111 -2.04 15.65 -2.73
C GLY A 111 -2.82 15.77 -1.42
N GLU A 112 -3.05 14.65 -0.73
CA GLU A 112 -3.73 14.62 0.57
C GLU A 112 -2.77 14.90 1.73
N ARG A 113 -1.48 15.12 1.45
CA ARG A 113 -0.42 15.53 2.39
C ARG A 113 0.78 16.19 1.75
#